data_AF-G2FJD2-F1
#
_entry.id   AF-G2FJD2-F1
#
_cell.length_a   1.000
_cell.length_b   1.000
_cell.length_c   1.000
_cell.angle_alpha   90.00
_cell.angle_beta   90.00
_cell.angle_gamma   90.00
#
_symmetry.space_group_name_H-M   'P 1'
#
loop_
_entity.id
_entity.type
_entity.pdbx_description
1 polymer ?
#
loop_
_entity_poly.entity_id
_entity_poly.type
_entity_poly.pdbx_seq_one_letter_code
_entity_poly.pdbx_strand_id
1 'polypeptide(L)'
;MIEALQRFGVKRRGNVGFFTQKMEKVGFFDGKLKTEKWDFSNAKDLIVWCNGPACGQSPRAIKGLLGVGYPADKIYYYRGGMQMWQLWGLTVVVPQK
;
A
#
# COMPACT_ATOMS: atom_id res chain seq x y z
N MET A 1 -6.03 -10.54 0.03
CA MET A 1 -5.95 -9.07 -0.27
C MET A 1 -6.63 -8.23 0.80
N ILE A 2 -7.89 -8.49 1.17
CA ILE A 2 -8.62 -7.72 2.21
C ILE A 2 -7.86 -7.70 3.54
N GLU A 3 -7.43 -8.86 4.02
CA GLU A 3 -6.66 -8.98 5.27
C GLU A 3 -5.34 -8.19 5.22
N ALA A 4 -4.64 -8.22 4.08
CA ALA A 4 -3.42 -7.44 3.90
C ALA A 4 -3.68 -5.92 3.99
N LEU A 5 -4.73 -5.42 3.33
CA LEU A 5 -5.12 -4.01 3.41
C LEU A 5 -5.46 -3.61 4.86
N GLN A 6 -6.18 -4.46 5.59
CA GLN A 6 -6.48 -4.22 7.01
C GLN A 6 -5.21 -4.16 7.88
N ARG A 7 -4.24 -5.07 7.66
CA ARG A 7 -2.93 -5.02 8.33
C ARG A 7 -2.14 -3.73 8.02
N PHE A 8 -2.38 -3.15 6.85
CA PHE A 8 -1.81 -1.86 6.43
C PHE A 8 -2.58 -0.64 6.96
N GLY A 9 -3.59 -0.83 7.82
CA GLY A 9 -4.38 0.25 8.41
C GLY A 9 -5.55 0.74 7.55
N VAL A 10 -5.84 0.06 6.43
CA VAL A 10 -6.95 0.40 5.53
C VAL A 10 -8.25 -0.20 6.06
N LYS A 11 -9.30 0.62 6.13
CA LYS A 11 -10.62 0.16 6.59
C LYS A 11 -11.55 -0.06 5.41
N ARG A 12 -12.35 -1.13 5.48
CA ARG A 12 -13.42 -1.37 4.49
C ARG A 12 -14.58 -0.42 4.80
N ARG A 13 -15.07 0.26 3.77
CA ARG A 13 -16.25 1.12 3.87
C ARG A 13 -17.52 0.29 3.71
N GLY A 14 -18.54 0.64 4.48
CA GLY A 14 -19.92 0.15 4.28
C GLY A 14 -20.63 0.94 3.18
N ASN A 15 -21.97 0.94 3.20
CA ASN A 15 -22.74 1.82 2.32
C ASN A 15 -22.51 3.29 2.71
N VAL A 16 -21.85 4.02 1.82
CA VAL A 16 -21.63 5.47 1.96
C VAL A 16 -22.86 6.17 1.39
N GLY A 17 -23.52 7.01 2.19
CA GLY A 17 -24.68 7.77 1.74
C GLY A 17 -24.34 8.73 0.59
N PHE A 18 -25.30 8.99 -0.30
CA PHE A 18 -25.15 9.85 -1.47
C PHE A 18 -24.57 11.24 -1.12
N PHE A 19 -25.09 11.85 -0.06
CA PHE A 19 -24.62 13.16 0.41
C PHE A 19 -23.16 13.13 0.85
N THR A 20 -22.76 12.12 1.64
CA THR A 20 -21.37 11.94 2.09
C THR A 20 -20.43 11.76 0.90
N GLN A 21 -20.80 10.92 -0.06
CA GLN A 21 -19.98 10.67 -1.25
C GLN A 21 -19.78 11.94 -2.09
N LYS A 22 -20.82 12.79 -2.19
CA LYS A 22 -20.75 14.06 -2.91
C LYS A 22 -19.85 15.06 -2.19
N MET A 23 -19.94 15.14 -0.86
CA MET A 23 -19.05 16.00 -0.06
C MET A 23 -17.58 15.56 -0.15
N GLU A 24 -17.31 14.25 -0.09
CA GLU A 24 -15.95 13.70 -0.26
C GLU A 24 -15.37 14.02 -1.63
N LYS A 25 -16.17 13.91 -2.70
CA LYS A 25 -15.74 14.29 -4.06
C LYS A 25 -15.37 15.77 -4.20
N VAL A 26 -16.01 16.64 -3.43
CA VAL A 26 -15.74 18.09 -3.40
C VAL A 26 -14.54 18.42 -2.49
N GLY A 27 -13.93 17.41 -1.84
CA GLY A 27 -12.69 17.56 -1.07
C GLY A 27 -12.89 17.72 0.44
N PHE A 28 -14.11 17.57 0.95
CA PHE A 28 -14.37 17.55 2.39
C PHE A 28 -14.05 16.16 2.98
N PHE A 29 -13.79 16.10 4.29
CA PHE A 29 -13.60 14.85 5.05
C PHE A 29 -12.52 13.90 4.50
N ASP A 30 -11.39 14.44 4.04
CA ASP A 30 -10.29 13.66 3.45
C ASP A 30 -10.74 12.76 2.30
N GLY A 31 -11.69 13.22 1.49
CA GLY A 31 -12.27 12.45 0.39
C GLY A 31 -11.25 11.88 -0.60
N LYS A 32 -10.07 12.53 -0.76
CA LYS A 32 -8.97 12.02 -1.59
C LYS A 32 -8.38 10.70 -1.09
N LEU A 33 -8.46 10.42 0.22
CA LEU A 33 -7.96 9.20 0.85
C LEU A 33 -9.05 8.10 0.90
N LYS A 34 -10.19 8.30 0.25
CA LYS A 34 -11.31 7.38 0.32
C LYS A 34 -11.77 7.00 -1.08
N THR A 35 -11.91 5.71 -1.32
CA THR A 35 -12.61 5.17 -2.48
C THR A 35 -14.02 4.76 -2.09
N GLU A 36 -14.82 4.24 -3.01
CA GLU A 36 -16.15 3.71 -2.68
C GLU A 36 -16.09 2.57 -1.66
N LYS A 37 -15.03 1.76 -1.70
CA LYS A 37 -14.91 0.52 -0.90
C LYS A 37 -13.91 0.62 0.24
N TRP A 38 -12.98 1.57 0.21
CA TRP A 38 -11.83 1.63 1.12
C TRP A 38 -11.58 3.02 1.67
N ASP A 39 -11.18 3.09 2.94
CA ASP A 39 -10.72 4.29 3.62
C ASP A 39 -9.23 4.13 3.99
N PHE A 40 -8.40 4.98 3.40
CA PHE A 40 -6.95 5.01 3.53
C PHE A 40 -6.46 6.09 4.50
N SER A 41 -7.35 6.74 5.27
CA SER A 41 -6.97 7.81 6.21
C SER A 41 -5.91 7.37 7.22
N ASN A 42 -5.89 6.09 7.58
CA ASN A 42 -4.90 5.48 8.49
C ASN A 42 -3.94 4.51 7.77
N ALA A 43 -3.81 4.61 6.44
CA ALA A 43 -2.89 3.76 5.69
C ALA A 43 -1.43 4.03 6.11
N LYS A 44 -0.68 2.96 6.34
CA LYS A 44 0.76 3.01 6.66
C LYS A 44 1.60 3.35 5.44
N ASP A 45 2.84 3.75 5.67
CA ASP A 45 3.86 3.77 4.63
C ASP A 45 4.36 2.34 4.39
N LEU A 46 4.47 1.95 3.13
CA LEU A 46 4.88 0.62 2.72
C LEU A 46 6.21 0.68 1.96
N ILE A 47 7.21 -0.05 2.45
CA ILE A 47 8.40 -0.36 1.67
C ILE A 47 8.21 -1.75 1.06
N VAL A 48 8.16 -1.81 -0.27
CA VAL A 48 7.98 -3.05 -1.02
C VAL A 48 9.30 -3.46 -1.64
N TRP A 49 9.67 -4.73 -1.47
CA TRP A 49 10.89 -5.33 -2.03
C TRP A 49 10.68 -6.83 -2.31
N CYS A 50 11.59 -7.44 -3.06
CA CYS A 50 11.63 -8.87 -3.37
C CYS A 50 13.10 -9.33 -3.38
N ASN A 51 13.42 -10.44 -4.04
CA ASN A 51 14.79 -10.96 -4.14
C ASN A 51 15.73 -10.02 -4.92
N GLY A 52 15.26 -9.34 -5.97
CA GLY A 52 16.12 -8.44 -6.75
C GLY A 52 15.42 -7.80 -7.96
N PRO A 53 16.15 -7.05 -8.80
CA PRO A 53 15.58 -6.25 -9.89
C PRO A 53 14.83 -7.07 -10.96
N ALA A 54 15.18 -8.34 -11.12
CA ALA A 54 14.52 -9.26 -12.05
C ALA A 54 13.20 -9.85 -11.51
N CYS A 55 12.92 -9.71 -10.22
CA CYS A 55 11.69 -10.24 -9.61
C CYS A 55 10.46 -9.38 -9.99
N GLY A 56 9.49 -9.97 -10.68
CA GLY A 56 8.25 -9.29 -11.08
C GLY A 56 7.17 -9.16 -9.99
N GLN A 57 7.38 -9.73 -8.81
CA GLN A 57 6.35 -9.76 -7.75
C GLN A 57 6.11 -8.39 -7.11
N SER A 58 7.15 -7.65 -6.74
CA SER A 58 6.99 -6.30 -6.16
C SER A 58 6.30 -5.33 -7.13
N PRO A 59 6.69 -5.22 -8.42
CA PRO A 59 5.95 -4.40 -9.37
C PRO A 59 4.48 -4.81 -9.52
N ARG A 60 4.17 -6.11 -9.51
CA ARG A 60 2.79 -6.61 -9.56
C ARG A 60 2.00 -6.23 -8.31
N ALA A 61 2.59 -6.38 -7.12
CA ALA A 61 1.96 -5.99 -5.86
C ALA A 61 1.69 -4.48 -5.81
N ILE A 62 2.66 -3.65 -6.20
CA ILE A 62 2.51 -2.18 -6.28
C ILE A 62 1.36 -1.81 -7.22
N LYS A 63 1.31 -2.39 -8.43
CA LYS A 63 0.20 -2.15 -9.38
C LYS A 63 -1.15 -2.57 -8.79
N GLY A 64 -1.20 -3.68 -8.06
CA GLY A 64 -2.41 -4.13 -7.36
C GLY A 64 -2.87 -3.16 -6.28
N LEU A 65 -1.94 -2.63 -5.48
CA LEU A 65 -2.23 -1.63 -4.44
C LEU A 65 -2.74 -0.32 -5.06
N LEU A 66 -2.09 0.18 -6.11
CA LEU A 66 -2.55 1.36 -6.84
C LEU A 66 -3.93 1.14 -7.46
N GLY A 67 -4.18 -0.05 -8.02
CA GLY A 67 -5.47 -0.40 -8.62
C GLY A 67 -6.65 -0.41 -7.65
N VAL A 68 -6.40 -0.59 -6.34
CA VAL A 68 -7.44 -0.48 -5.30
C VAL A 68 -7.50 0.90 -4.64
N GLY A 69 -6.65 1.84 -5.05
CA GLY A 69 -6.63 3.22 -4.57
C GLY A 69 -5.69 3.48 -3.39
N TYR A 70 -4.72 2.59 -3.11
CA TYR A 70 -3.72 2.87 -2.08
C TYR A 70 -2.92 4.14 -2.45
N PRO A 71 -2.68 5.08 -1.50
CA PRO A 71 -1.98 6.32 -1.81
C PRO A 71 -0.58 6.08 -2.37
N ALA A 72 -0.28 6.62 -3.55
CA ALA A 72 0.97 6.35 -4.26
C ALA A 72 2.19 6.92 -3.54
N ASP A 73 2.01 8.05 -2.86
CA ASP A 73 3.00 8.74 -2.02
C ASP A 73 3.38 7.93 -0.76
N LYS A 74 2.57 6.94 -0.38
CA LYS A 74 2.84 6.01 0.73
C LYS A 74 3.49 4.70 0.30
N ILE A 75 3.80 4.53 -0.98
CA ILE A 75 4.43 3.31 -1.50
C ILE A 75 5.86 3.61 -1.94
N TYR A 76 6.81 3.04 -1.20
CA TYR A 76 8.23 3.09 -1.50
C TYR A 76 8.68 1.77 -2.11
N TYR A 77 9.36 1.83 -3.24
CA TYR A 77 9.81 0.64 -3.94
C TYR A 77 11.34 0.52 -3.88
N TYR A 78 11.84 -0.42 -3.08
CA TYR A 78 13.24 -0.79 -3.11
C TYR A 78 13.48 -1.86 -4.19
N ARG A 79 13.76 -1.40 -5.40
CA ARG A 79 13.97 -2.24 -6.60
C ARG A 79 15.16 -3.19 -6.48
N GLY A 80 16.17 -2.82 -5.69
CA GLY A 80 17.37 -3.61 -5.50
C GLY A 80 17.11 -4.97 -4.85
N GLY A 81 16.05 -5.08 -4.02
CA GLY A 81 15.72 -6.31 -3.32
C GLY A 81 16.86 -6.86 -2.44
N MET A 82 16.70 -8.08 -1.95
CA MET A 82 17.70 -8.70 -1.05
C MET A 82 19.06 -8.92 -1.70
N GLN A 83 19.10 -9.21 -3.00
CA GLN A 83 20.35 -9.38 -3.74
C GLN A 83 21.23 -8.15 -3.65
N MET A 84 20.68 -6.97 -3.97
CA MET A 84 21.44 -5.73 -3.84
C MET A 84 21.66 -5.38 -2.37
N TRP A 85 20.69 -5.60 -1.48
CA TRP A 85 20.88 -5.35 -0.05
C TRP A 85 22.12 -6.06 0.51
N GLN A 86 22.27 -7.35 0.20
CA GLN A 86 23.41 -8.16 0.62
C GLN A 86 24.70 -7.78 -0.12
N LEU A 87 24.62 -7.47 -1.42
CA LEU A 87 25.79 -7.03 -2.20
C LEU A 87 26.41 -5.76 -1.62
N TRP A 88 25.59 -4.87 -1.04
CA TRP A 88 26.04 -3.65 -0.39
C TRP A 88 26.56 -3.87 1.03
N GLY A 89 26.59 -5.10 1.52
CA GLY A 89 27.04 -5.43 2.87
C GLY A 89 26.08 -4.98 3.98
N LEU A 90 24.81 -4.73 3.66
CA LEU A 90 23.82 -4.30 4.65
C LEU A 90 23.38 -5.47 5.54
N THR A 91 23.04 -5.15 6.80
CA THR A 91 22.70 -6.14 7.82
C THR A 91 21.45 -6.93 7.44
N VAL A 92 21.47 -8.24 7.73
CA VAL A 92 20.32 -9.13 7.62
C VAL A 92 20.04 -9.79 8.97
N VAL A 93 18.77 -9.99 9.29
CA VAL A 93 18.34 -10.75 10.47
C VAL A 93 17.63 -12.00 9.96
N VAL A 94 18.17 -13.17 10.31
CA VAL A 94 17.50 -14.44 10.03
C VAL A 94 16.52 -14.70 11.18
N PRO A 95 15.21 -14.80 10.91
CA PRO A 95 14.24 -15.08 11.96
C PRO A 95 14.53 -16.44 12.60
N GLN A 96 14.55 -16.47 13.93
CA GLN A 96 14.59 -17.73 14.67
C GLN A 96 13.20 -18.38 14.56
N LYS A 97 13.18 -19.70 14.39
CA LYS A 97 11.93 -20.47 14.27
C LYS A 97 11.12 -20.42 15.54
#